data_AF-A0AAV8WLH3-F1
#
_entry.id   AF-A0AAV8WLH3-F1
#
_cell.length_a   1.000
_cell.length_b   1.000
_cell.length_c   1.000
_cell.angle_alpha   90.00
_cell.angle_beta   90.00
_cell.angle_gamma   90.00
#
_symmetry.space_group_name_H-M   'P 1'
#
loop_
_entity.id
_entity.type
_entity.pdbx_description
1 polymer ?
#
loop_
_entity_poly.entity_id
_entity_poly.type
_entity_poly.pdbx_seq_one_letter_code
_entity_poly.pdbx_strand_id
1 'polypeptide(L)'
;MYYSNQNEILDEDNSKNIEKRKKKITKEVAETNVEDLETSDDEDNFCTLNEEQSDASEDIDEDENDSENTFDQDLEEDIQIDNLPITPEVEKFYIVEFRVKQLKRHYIGKFVEIIDNDNVFVKFLRRSKKISNKFIWPTIADEGIIRLEELVKGLTNPLMDRRHALVFKSNEIKAIK
;
A
#
# COMPACT_ATOMS: atom_id res chain seq x y z
N MET A 1 -20.45 9.19 63.46
CA MET A 1 -21.04 7.91 63.05
C MET A 1 -20.41 7.52 61.74
N TYR A 2 -19.57 6.48 61.75
CA TYR A 2 -18.91 5.93 60.57
C TYR A 2 -19.84 4.91 59.93
N TYR A 3 -20.16 5.07 58.65
CA TYR A 3 -20.73 4.01 57.85
C TYR A 3 -19.68 3.58 56.83
N SER A 4 -18.88 2.59 57.23
CA SER A 4 -18.23 1.67 56.31
C SER A 4 -19.30 0.74 55.78
N ASN A 5 -19.49 0.69 54.46
CA ASN A 5 -20.20 -0.41 53.82
C ASN A 5 -19.36 -0.93 52.67
N GLN A 6 -18.78 -2.09 52.94
CA GLN A 6 -18.13 -2.99 52.00
C GLN A 6 -19.22 -3.66 51.16
N ASN A 7 -19.15 -3.51 49.84
CA ASN A 7 -19.82 -4.43 48.92
C ASN A 7 -18.74 -5.03 48.00
N GLU A 8 -18.22 -6.15 48.47
CA GLU A 8 -17.63 -7.24 47.69
C GLU A 8 -18.76 -8.03 46.99
N ILE A 9 -18.37 -8.96 46.09
CA ILE A 9 -19.14 -9.93 45.29
C ILE A 9 -19.26 -9.46 43.82
N LEU A 10 -18.29 -9.80 42.95
CA LEU A 10 -18.04 -11.08 42.25
C LEU A 10 -19.12 -11.41 41.20
N ASP A 11 -18.74 -11.29 39.93
CA ASP A 11 -19.32 -12.08 38.85
C ASP A 11 -18.15 -12.75 38.09
N GLU A 12 -17.89 -13.99 38.50
CA GLU A 12 -17.12 -14.99 37.76
C GLU A 12 -17.95 -15.56 36.60
N ASP A 13 -17.23 -16.03 35.57
CA ASP A 13 -17.64 -17.05 34.61
C ASP A 13 -18.72 -16.73 33.57
N ASN A 14 -18.26 -16.22 32.42
CA ASN A 14 -18.93 -16.49 31.15
C ASN A 14 -17.98 -16.62 29.95
N SER A 15 -16.93 -17.45 30.08
CA SER A 15 -16.09 -17.84 28.94
C SER A 15 -16.66 -19.07 28.23
N LYS A 16 -17.65 -18.82 27.37
CA LYS A 16 -18.23 -19.81 26.47
C LYS A 16 -17.28 -20.13 25.32
N ASN A 17 -16.60 -21.26 25.43
CA ASN A 17 -16.61 -22.38 24.48
C ASN A 17 -16.90 -22.07 22.99
N ILE A 18 -15.91 -21.58 22.25
CA ILE A 18 -15.80 -21.58 20.77
C ILE A 18 -14.27 -21.62 20.56
N GLU A 19 -13.60 -22.63 19.99
CA GLU A 19 -13.59 -22.96 18.58
C GLU A 19 -12.55 -24.08 18.34
N LYS A 20 -12.97 -25.32 18.03
CA LYS A 20 -12.07 -26.33 17.43
C LYS A 20 -12.82 -27.10 16.36
N ARG A 21 -12.91 -26.51 15.16
CA ARG A 21 -13.24 -27.24 13.93
C ARG A 21 -12.18 -26.94 12.87
N LYS A 22 -11.05 -27.64 12.96
CA LYS A 22 -10.10 -27.80 11.84
C LYS A 22 -10.77 -28.67 10.77
N LYS A 23 -11.36 -28.04 9.74
CA LYS A 23 -11.81 -28.76 8.54
C LYS A 23 -10.64 -28.86 7.56
N LYS A 24 -10.17 -30.10 7.43
CA LYS A 24 -9.36 -30.67 6.38
C LYS A 24 -10.05 -30.44 5.02
N ILE A 25 -9.38 -29.76 4.08
CA ILE A 25 -9.73 -29.78 2.65
C ILE A 25 -8.44 -30.10 1.88
N THR A 26 -8.34 -31.37 1.52
CA THR A 26 -7.55 -31.87 0.40
C THR A 26 -8.32 -31.57 -0.88
N LYS A 27 -7.68 -30.96 -1.88
CA LYS A 27 -8.16 -31.08 -3.25
C LYS A 27 -6.97 -31.13 -4.22
N GLU A 28 -6.79 -32.34 -4.74
CA GLU A 28 -6.01 -32.66 -5.93
C GLU A 28 -6.54 -31.88 -7.14
N VAL A 29 -5.62 -31.32 -7.93
CA VAL A 29 -5.81 -30.93 -9.33
C VAL A 29 -4.48 -31.30 -10.00
N ALA A 30 -4.39 -32.50 -10.58
CA ALA A 30 -4.77 -32.81 -11.96
C ALA A 30 -3.84 -32.12 -12.98
N GLU A 31 -2.82 -32.90 -13.37
CA GLU A 31 -2.28 -33.09 -14.72
C GLU A 31 -2.55 -32.00 -15.77
N THR A 32 -1.48 -31.39 -16.27
CA THR A 32 -1.42 -30.97 -17.67
C THR A 32 -0.10 -31.42 -18.27
N ASN A 33 -0.23 -32.34 -19.23
CA ASN A 33 0.79 -32.77 -20.20
C ASN A 33 1.45 -31.54 -20.83
N VAL A 34 2.78 -31.48 -20.76
CA VAL A 34 3.58 -30.67 -21.67
C VAL A 34 3.96 -31.62 -22.81
N GLU A 35 3.29 -31.48 -23.95
CA GLU A 35 3.71 -32.12 -25.18
C GLU A 35 4.90 -31.34 -25.74
N ASP A 36 6.02 -32.05 -25.86
CA ASP A 36 7.20 -31.66 -26.63
C ASP A 36 6.79 -31.35 -28.08
N LEU A 37 7.11 -30.15 -28.53
CA LEU A 37 6.97 -29.74 -29.92
C LEU A 37 8.36 -29.45 -30.47
N GLU A 38 8.99 -30.51 -30.97
CA GLU A 38 10.14 -30.44 -31.89
C GLU A 38 9.66 -29.90 -33.25
N THR A 39 10.31 -28.85 -33.76
CA THR A 39 10.43 -28.45 -35.18
C THR A 39 11.13 -27.07 -35.19
N SER A 40 12.14 -26.76 -36.00
CA SER A 40 12.86 -27.47 -37.05
C SER A 40 14.24 -26.80 -37.21
N ASP A 41 15.26 -27.61 -37.50
CA ASP A 41 16.53 -27.17 -38.07
C ASP A 41 16.28 -26.51 -39.43
N ASP A 42 16.56 -25.20 -39.54
CA ASP A 42 16.92 -24.56 -40.80
C ASP A 42 18.24 -23.82 -40.58
N GLU A 43 19.31 -24.53 -40.89
CA GLU A 43 20.59 -23.96 -41.28
C GLU A 43 20.36 -23.11 -42.54
N ASP A 44 20.72 -21.83 -42.51
CA ASP A 44 21.32 -21.13 -43.66
C ASP A 44 21.81 -19.71 -43.27
N ASN A 45 23.06 -19.67 -42.80
CA ASN A 45 24.15 -18.92 -43.39
C ASN A 45 23.83 -17.59 -44.13
N PHE A 46 24.05 -16.44 -43.48
CA PHE A 46 24.79 -15.35 -44.15
C PHE A 46 25.51 -14.42 -43.17
N CYS A 47 26.82 -14.53 -43.20
CA CYS A 47 27.77 -13.64 -42.55
C CYS A 47 27.91 -12.36 -43.40
N THR A 48 27.68 -11.19 -42.81
CA THR A 48 28.20 -9.93 -43.38
C THR A 48 28.86 -9.13 -42.28
N LEU A 49 30.16 -9.37 -42.13
CA LEU A 49 31.12 -8.48 -41.52
C LEU A 49 31.10 -7.15 -42.28
N ASN A 50 30.69 -6.08 -41.61
CA ASN A 50 31.11 -4.74 -41.97
C ASN A 50 31.73 -4.12 -40.71
N GLU A 51 33.04 -4.30 -40.60
CA GLU A 51 33.91 -3.45 -39.79
C GLU A 51 34.00 -2.09 -40.49
N GLU A 52 33.34 -1.07 -39.94
CA GLU A 52 33.86 0.29 -40.05
C GLU A 52 33.88 0.93 -38.66
N GLN A 53 35.10 1.14 -38.21
CA GLN A 53 35.46 1.96 -37.07
C GLN A 53 34.89 3.38 -37.26
N SER A 54 34.11 3.85 -36.28
CA SER A 54 34.10 5.27 -35.95
C SER A 54 34.23 5.42 -34.44
N ASP A 55 35.47 5.69 -34.05
CA ASP A 55 35.89 6.20 -32.76
C ASP A 55 35.20 7.56 -32.51
N ALA A 56 34.19 7.55 -31.64
CA ALA A 56 33.63 8.74 -31.02
C ALA A 56 33.31 8.36 -29.57
N SER A 57 34.32 8.54 -28.74
CA SER A 57 34.23 8.59 -27.29
C SER A 57 33.35 9.77 -26.88
N GLU A 58 32.07 9.51 -26.70
CA GLU A 58 31.21 10.33 -25.85
C GLU A 58 30.98 9.52 -24.56
N ASP A 59 31.72 9.90 -23.53
CA ASP A 59 31.42 9.61 -22.13
C ASP A 59 30.00 10.11 -21.85
N ILE A 60 29.02 9.23 -22.06
CA ILE A 60 27.70 9.39 -21.48
C ILE A 60 27.83 8.78 -20.09
N ASP A 61 28.15 9.64 -19.13
CA ASP A 61 27.86 9.40 -17.72
C ASP A 61 26.37 9.00 -17.63
N GLU A 62 26.11 7.68 -17.61
CA GLU A 62 24.90 7.12 -17.00
C GLU A 62 25.01 7.37 -15.50
N ASP A 63 24.84 8.64 -15.14
CA ASP A 63 24.41 9.06 -13.83
C ASP A 63 23.00 8.48 -13.70
N GLU A 64 22.93 7.24 -13.22
CA GLU A 64 21.79 6.69 -12.48
C GLU A 64 21.57 7.60 -11.27
N ASN A 65 21.10 8.81 -11.57
CA ASN A 65 20.60 9.74 -10.60
C ASN A 65 19.23 9.16 -10.23
N ASP A 66 19.31 8.17 -9.33
CA ASP A 66 18.28 7.71 -8.43
C ASP A 66 17.83 8.92 -7.59
N SER A 67 17.23 9.88 -8.27
CA SER A 67 16.51 11.01 -7.70
C SER A 67 15.16 10.48 -7.23
N GLU A 68 15.22 9.47 -6.37
CA GLU A 68 14.27 9.38 -5.29
C GLU A 68 14.31 10.74 -4.57
N ASN A 69 13.13 11.35 -4.48
CA ASN A 69 12.81 12.25 -3.38
C ASN A 69 13.27 13.72 -3.50
N THR A 70 12.84 14.43 -4.55
CA THR A 70 12.84 15.91 -4.53
C THR A 70 11.54 16.50 -5.08
N PHE A 71 10.41 16.12 -4.49
CA PHE A 71 9.14 16.84 -4.67
C PHE A 71 8.36 16.91 -3.36
N ASP A 72 9.04 17.31 -2.28
CA ASP A 72 8.42 17.73 -1.03
C ASP A 72 8.41 19.25 -0.97
N GLN A 73 7.50 19.87 -1.74
CA GLN A 73 7.02 21.20 -1.38
C GLN A 73 5.85 20.99 -0.40
N ASP A 74 6.21 20.50 0.79
CA ASP A 74 5.32 20.30 1.92
C ASP A 74 4.87 21.68 2.41
N LEU A 75 3.72 22.15 1.89
CA LEU A 75 2.98 23.24 2.50
C LEU A 75 2.34 22.68 3.78
N GLU A 76 3.01 22.91 4.91
CA GLU A 76 2.52 22.67 6.27
C GLU A 76 1.29 23.58 6.54
N GLU A 77 0.16 23.30 5.91
CA GLU A 77 -1.12 23.78 6.41
C GLU A 77 -1.44 22.93 7.65
N ASP A 78 -1.48 23.56 8.84
CA ASP A 78 -1.93 22.94 10.09
C ASP A 78 -3.35 22.42 9.92
N ILE A 79 -3.50 21.15 9.53
CA ILE A 79 -4.79 20.52 9.34
C ILE A 79 -5.38 20.25 10.73
N GLN A 80 -6.52 20.89 11.03
CA GLN A 80 -7.37 20.46 12.13
C GLN A 80 -8.01 19.12 11.77
N ILE A 81 -7.31 18.03 12.09
CA ILE A 81 -7.91 16.70 12.11
C ILE A 81 -8.58 16.55 13.48
N ASP A 82 -9.90 16.39 13.47
CA ASP A 82 -10.62 15.98 14.65
C ASP A 82 -10.14 14.57 15.03
N ASN A 83 -9.46 14.44 16.18
CA ASN A 83 -8.94 13.17 16.71
C ASN A 83 -10.07 12.26 17.21
N LEU A 84 -11.04 11.93 16.35
CA LEU A 84 -12.03 10.91 16.66
C LEU A 84 -11.36 9.53 16.59
N PRO A 85 -11.68 8.62 17.52
CA PRO A 85 -11.21 7.25 17.44
C PRO A 85 -11.68 6.62 16.13
N ILE A 86 -10.72 6.16 15.31
CA ILE A 86 -11.00 5.51 14.03
C ILE A 86 -11.09 4.02 14.27
N THR A 87 -12.22 3.42 13.87
CA THR A 87 -12.31 1.96 13.74
C THR A 87 -11.85 1.60 12.33
N PRO A 88 -10.73 0.87 12.18
CA PRO A 88 -10.19 0.54 10.87
C PRO A 88 -11.07 -0.54 10.22
N GLU A 89 -11.46 -0.33 8.97
CA GLU A 89 -12.29 -1.25 8.19
C GLU A 89 -11.49 -1.75 6.99
N VAL A 90 -11.37 -3.07 6.88
CA VAL A 90 -10.63 -3.74 5.79
C VAL A 90 -11.20 -3.32 4.43
N GLU A 91 -10.32 -3.21 3.43
CA GLU A 91 -10.62 -2.78 2.07
C GLU A 91 -11.02 -1.29 1.91
N LYS A 92 -10.96 -0.49 2.97
CA LYS A 92 -11.16 0.97 2.92
C LYS A 92 -9.86 1.74 2.74
N PHE A 93 -10.00 3.00 2.33
CA PHE A 93 -8.89 3.92 2.15
C PHE A 93 -8.78 4.86 3.36
N TYR A 94 -7.54 5.13 3.78
CA TYR A 94 -7.23 6.00 4.91
C TYR A 94 -6.10 6.97 4.53
N ILE A 95 -6.11 8.13 5.19
CA ILE A 95 -4.95 9.02 5.26
C ILE A 95 -4.06 8.52 6.39
N VAL A 96 -2.78 8.36 6.08
CA VAL A 96 -1.73 7.90 7.00
C VAL A 96 -0.73 9.04 7.21
N GLU A 97 -0.48 9.43 8.46
CA GLU A 97 0.56 10.41 8.84
C GLU A 97 1.84 9.68 9.22
N PHE A 98 2.91 9.90 8.46
CA PHE A 98 4.27 9.50 8.84
C PHE A 98 5.03 10.71 9.38
N ARG A 99 5.72 10.52 10.51
CA ARG A 99 6.59 11.54 11.09
C ARG A 99 8.04 11.22 10.77
N VAL A 100 8.65 12.03 9.90
CA VAL A 100 10.06 11.91 9.53
C VAL A 100 10.81 13.13 10.09
N LYS A 101 11.54 12.91 11.19
CA LYS A 101 12.22 13.98 11.96
C LYS A 101 11.23 15.02 12.48
N GLN A 102 11.18 16.19 11.84
CA GLN A 102 10.26 17.29 12.18
C GLN A 102 9.15 17.46 11.13
N LEU A 103 9.20 16.70 10.02
CA LEU A 103 8.22 16.79 8.94
C LEU A 103 7.12 15.75 9.14
N LYS A 104 5.89 16.16 8.86
CA LYS A 104 4.72 15.28 8.79
C LYS A 104 4.38 15.06 7.33
N ARG A 105 4.34 13.81 6.89
CA ARG A 105 3.96 13.44 5.53
C ARG A 105 2.66 12.66 5.54
N HIS A 106 1.77 12.99 4.61
CA HIS A 106 0.48 12.34 4.48
C HIS A 106 0.43 11.49 3.22
N TYR A 107 0.05 10.23 3.39
CA TYR A 107 -0.11 9.27 2.30
C TYR A 107 -1.53 8.73 2.30
N ILE A 108 -1.99 8.25 1.13
CA ILE A 108 -3.24 7.50 1.06
C ILE A 108 -2.90 6.02 0.97
N GLY A 109 -3.42 5.26 1.92
CA GLY A 109 -3.26 3.81 1.97
C GLY A 109 -4.61 3.11 1.89
N LYS A 110 -4.65 1.96 1.21
CA LYS A 110 -5.75 1.00 1.32
C LYS A 110 -5.42 -0.01 2.40
N PHE A 111 -6.33 -0.14 3.35
CA PHE A 111 -6.20 -1.10 4.42
C PHE A 111 -6.50 -2.51 3.92
N VAL A 112 -5.59 -3.46 4.18
CA VAL A 112 -5.68 -4.86 3.70
C VAL A 112 -6.04 -5.81 4.84
N GLU A 113 -5.29 -5.81 5.94
CA GLU A 113 -5.52 -6.76 7.04
C GLU A 113 -4.96 -6.28 8.39
N ILE A 114 -5.65 -6.64 9.47
CA ILE A 114 -5.19 -6.41 10.85
C ILE A 114 -4.09 -7.43 11.15
N ILE A 115 -2.89 -6.96 11.51
CA ILE A 115 -1.78 -7.83 11.90
C ILE A 115 -1.86 -8.17 13.39
N ASP A 116 -2.10 -7.16 14.23
CA ASP A 116 -2.34 -7.30 15.66
C ASP A 116 -3.24 -6.16 16.17
N ASN A 117 -3.37 -5.98 17.49
CA ASN A 117 -4.27 -4.99 18.07
C ASN A 117 -3.91 -3.54 17.73
N ASP A 118 -2.63 -3.27 17.42
CA ASP A 118 -2.10 -1.93 17.22
C ASP A 118 -1.55 -1.72 15.80
N ASN A 119 -1.34 -2.79 15.02
CA ASN A 119 -0.70 -2.75 13.72
C ASN A 119 -1.61 -3.26 12.59
N VAL A 120 -1.55 -2.55 11.46
CA VAL A 120 -2.35 -2.81 10.26
C VAL A 120 -1.46 -2.86 9.03
N PHE A 121 -1.77 -3.78 8.09
CA PHE A 121 -1.09 -3.88 6.81
C PHE A 121 -1.79 -3.04 5.74
N VAL A 122 -1.04 -2.15 5.10
CA VAL A 122 -1.56 -1.11 4.21
C VAL A 122 -0.80 -1.10 2.89
N LYS A 123 -1.54 -0.91 1.79
CA LYS A 123 -0.98 -0.68 0.45
C LYS A 123 -1.11 0.79 0.08
N PHE A 124 0.00 1.44 -0.21
CA PHE A 124 0.07 2.88 -0.47
C PHE A 124 -0.19 3.22 -1.94
N LEU A 125 -0.87 4.35 -2.14
CA LEU A 125 -1.09 4.97 -3.42
C LEU A 125 -0.07 6.07 -3.68
N ARG A 126 0.35 6.21 -4.94
CA ARG A 126 1.15 7.35 -5.38
C ARG A 126 0.27 8.43 -5.98
N ARG A 127 0.54 9.69 -5.62
CA ARG A 127 -0.09 10.84 -6.28
C ARG A 127 0.42 10.97 -7.71
N SER A 128 -0.48 11.20 -8.65
CA SER A 128 -0.10 11.40 -10.05
C SER A 128 0.62 12.73 -10.23
N LYS A 129 1.82 12.70 -10.82
CA LYS A 129 2.59 13.91 -11.17
C LYS A 129 1.89 14.77 -12.24
N LYS A 130 1.04 14.16 -13.08
CA LYS A 130 0.42 14.81 -14.24
C LYS A 130 -0.92 15.48 -13.92
N ILE A 131 -1.65 14.97 -12.92
CA ILE A 131 -3.02 15.41 -12.65
C ILE A 131 -3.21 15.53 -11.14
N SER A 132 -3.50 16.75 -10.67
CA SER A 132 -3.87 17.01 -9.28
C SER A 132 -5.09 16.17 -8.86
N ASN A 133 -5.11 15.68 -7.63
CA ASN A 133 -6.20 14.86 -7.06
C ASN A 133 -6.40 13.48 -7.69
N LYS A 134 -5.44 12.98 -8.47
CA LYS A 134 -5.44 11.59 -8.94
C LYS A 134 -4.37 10.78 -8.26
N PHE A 135 -4.74 9.58 -7.88
CA PHE A 135 -3.85 8.62 -7.23
C PHE A 135 -3.81 7.35 -8.08
N ILE A 136 -2.67 6.68 -8.08
CA ILE A 136 -2.44 5.46 -8.85
C ILE A 136 -1.77 4.43 -7.96
N TRP A 137 -2.03 3.15 -8.25
CA TRP A 137 -1.21 2.09 -7.73
C TRP A 137 0.19 2.18 -8.36
N PRO A 138 1.27 2.15 -7.56
CA PRO A 138 2.61 2.08 -8.10
C PRO A 138 2.85 0.76 -8.83
N THR A 139 3.76 0.77 -9.82
CA THR A 139 4.12 -0.45 -10.57
C THR A 139 4.74 -1.51 -9.67
N ILE A 140 5.63 -1.08 -8.76
CA ILE A 140 6.14 -1.89 -7.66
C ILE A 140 5.22 -1.62 -6.48
N ALA A 141 4.65 -2.66 -5.89
CA ALA A 141 3.76 -2.51 -4.75
C ALA A 141 4.49 -1.79 -3.61
N ASP A 142 3.89 -0.70 -3.14
CA ASP A 142 4.35 0.04 -1.98
C ASP A 142 3.43 -0.36 -0.83
N GLU A 143 3.93 -1.19 0.06
CA GLU A 143 3.15 -1.82 1.12
C GLU A 143 3.94 -1.91 2.42
N GLY A 144 3.24 -1.81 3.54
CA GLY A 144 3.89 -1.77 4.85
C GLY A 144 2.93 -1.99 6.01
N ILE A 145 3.52 -2.30 7.15
CA ILE A 145 2.83 -2.39 8.44
C ILE A 145 2.93 -1.01 9.11
N ILE A 146 1.80 -0.43 9.47
CA ILE A 146 1.72 0.85 10.18
C ILE A 146 0.94 0.68 11.48
N ARG A 147 1.11 1.63 12.39
CA ARG A 147 0.36 1.64 13.64
C ARG A 147 -1.02 2.27 13.44
N LEU A 148 -1.98 1.84 14.24
CA LEU A 148 -3.34 2.37 14.22
C LEU A 148 -3.38 3.88 14.55
N GLU A 149 -2.47 4.34 15.41
CA GLU A 149 -2.30 5.76 15.76
C GLU A 149 -1.85 6.64 14.59
N GLU A 150 -1.28 6.05 13.53
CA GLU A 150 -0.86 6.76 12.32
C GLU A 150 -2.01 6.92 11.32
N LEU A 151 -3.16 6.28 11.55
CA LEU A 151 -4.38 6.50 10.78
C LEU A 151 -5.03 7.81 11.21
N VAL A 152 -5.15 8.73 10.26
CA VAL A 152 -5.63 10.09 10.50
C VAL A 152 -7.12 10.23 10.19
N LYS A 153 -7.55 9.63 9.07
CA LYS A 153 -8.91 9.82 8.56
C LYS A 153 -9.30 8.72 7.59
N GLY A 154 -10.49 8.14 7.77
CA GLY A 154 -11.13 7.28 6.77
C GLY A 154 -11.65 8.09 5.58
N LEU A 155 -11.39 7.61 4.37
CA LEU A 155 -11.82 8.23 3.12
C LEU A 155 -13.04 7.50 2.55
N THR A 156 -13.83 8.22 1.74
CA THR A 156 -14.84 7.56 0.93
C THR A 156 -14.19 6.72 -0.16
N ASN A 157 -14.89 5.68 -0.62
CA ASN A 157 -14.40 4.87 -1.72
C ASN A 157 -14.16 5.75 -2.96
N PRO A 158 -12.95 5.71 -3.54
CA PRO A 158 -12.62 6.53 -4.69
C PRO A 158 -13.42 6.09 -5.91
N LEU A 159 -13.61 7.04 -6.83
CA LEU A 159 -14.07 6.73 -8.18
C LEU A 159 -12.88 6.34 -9.04
N MET A 160 -13.03 5.28 -9.82
CA MET A 160 -12.03 4.87 -10.79
C MET A 160 -12.25 5.60 -12.11
N ASP A 161 -11.23 6.32 -12.57
CA ASP A 161 -11.21 6.98 -13.88
C ASP A 161 -10.91 5.97 -15.01
N ARG A 162 -11.12 6.38 -16.26
CA ARG A 162 -10.88 5.58 -17.48
C ARG A 162 -9.45 5.04 -17.61
N ARG A 163 -8.49 5.64 -16.90
CA ARG A 163 -7.07 5.22 -16.88
C ARG A 163 -6.69 4.45 -15.62
N HIS A 164 -7.65 3.85 -14.93
CA HIS A 164 -7.46 3.15 -13.64
C HIS A 164 -6.87 4.02 -12.51
N ALA A 165 -6.96 5.35 -12.65
CA ALA A 165 -6.60 6.27 -11.58
C ALA A 165 -7.76 6.40 -10.58
N LEU A 166 -7.43 6.50 -9.31
CA LEU A 166 -8.35 6.67 -8.20
C LEU A 166 -8.54 8.17 -7.92
N VAL A 167 -9.79 8.60 -7.84
CA VAL A 167 -10.19 9.98 -7.58
C VAL A 167 -11.01 10.03 -6.30
N PHE A 168 -10.51 10.75 -5.30
CA PHE A 168 -11.22 11.01 -4.05
C PHE A 168 -11.97 12.34 -4.14
N LYS A 169 -13.00 12.51 -3.32
CA LYS A 169 -13.72 13.77 -3.25
C LYS A 169 -12.78 14.87 -2.76
N SER A 170 -12.74 16.01 -3.47
CA SER A 170 -11.75 17.05 -3.21
C SER A 170 -11.79 17.61 -1.79
N ASN A 171 -12.94 17.59 -1.11
CA ASN A 171 -13.06 18.01 0.28
C ASN A 171 -12.36 17.06 1.27
N GLU A 172 -12.12 15.80 0.90
CA GLU A 172 -11.49 14.82 1.79
C GLU A 172 -9.97 14.88 1.74
N ILE A 173 -9.40 15.19 0.57
CA ILE A 173 -7.95 15.19 0.30
C ILE A 173 -7.32 16.58 0.30
N LYS A 174 -8.08 17.64 0.63
CA LYS A 174 -7.53 19.01 0.78
C LYS A 174 -6.35 19.08 1.76
N ALA A 175 -6.28 18.13 2.69
CA ALA A 175 -5.24 17.96 3.69
C ALA A 175 -3.93 17.35 3.15
N ILE A 176 -3.93 16.80 1.94
CA ILE A 176 -2.76 16.17 1.31
C ILE A 176 -2.30 17.09 0.18
N LYS A 177 -1.60 18.18 0.54
CA LYS A 177 -1.04 19.10 -0.45
C LYS A 177 0.44 18.86 -0.64
#